data_AF-A0A0A9D004-F1
#
_entry.id   AF-A0A0A9D004-F1
#
_cell.length_a   1.000
_cell.length_b   1.000
_cell.length_c   1.000
_cell.angle_alpha   90.00
_cell.angle_beta   90.00
_cell.angle_gamma   90.00
#
_symmetry.space_group_name_H-M   'P 1'
#
loop_
_entity.id
_entity.type
_entity.pdbx_description
1 polymer ?
#
loop_
_entity_poly.entity_id
_entity_poly.type
_entity_poly.pdbx_seq_one_letter_code
_entity_poly.pdbx_strand_id
1 'polypeptide(L)'
;MHAAVALAVPVTRLDYGSSFPDVVRGLVHALESLSSNNSSLPSNFKQKDNLEKQLTFTALHLLGFVLPNDDPSLKDFLIKKASFLEDWLNSLCSSFNNAEHQTLPTETINDEDGFSPNVTQKAMLSSAVQSLLNVFTSRNQQTIAQKFEQLSRSIACVGKVDVVSTLH
;
A
#
# COMPACT_ATOMS: atom_id res chain seq x y z
N MET A 1 -1.86 21.31 -25.60
CA MET A 1 -1.62 20.34 -24.52
C MET A 1 -2.11 20.99 -23.23
N HIS A 2 -3.16 20.44 -22.58
CA HIS A 2 -3.75 21.06 -21.38
C HIS A 2 -2.97 20.60 -20.14
N ALA A 3 -2.53 21.53 -19.28
CA ALA A 3 -1.77 21.21 -18.07
C ALA A 3 -2.53 20.27 -17.11
N ALA A 4 -3.87 20.35 -17.09
CA ALA A 4 -4.71 19.43 -16.31
C ALA A 4 -4.61 17.96 -16.76
N VAL A 5 -4.33 17.70 -18.04
CA VAL A 5 -4.12 16.33 -18.57
C VAL A 5 -2.71 15.82 -18.21
N ALA A 6 -1.73 16.71 -18.09
CA ALA A 6 -0.36 16.37 -17.71
C ALA A 6 -0.20 16.10 -16.19
N LEU A 7 -1.11 16.63 -15.36
CA LEU A 7 -1.12 16.43 -13.90
C LEU A 7 -2.13 15.37 -13.45
N ALA A 8 -2.88 14.76 -14.37
CA ALA A 8 -3.80 13.69 -14.02
C ALA A 8 -3.00 12.52 -13.44
N VAL A 9 -3.35 12.10 -12.23
CA VAL A 9 -2.76 10.92 -11.61
C VAL A 9 -3.14 9.72 -12.49
N PRO A 10 -2.17 8.99 -13.05
CA PRO A 10 -2.45 7.76 -13.78
C PRO A 10 -3.36 6.86 -12.94
N VAL A 11 -4.53 6.51 -13.45
CA VAL A 11 -5.56 5.76 -12.70
C VAL A 11 -5.40 4.26 -12.93
N THR A 12 -4.67 3.89 -13.98
CA THR A 12 -4.44 2.51 -14.40
C THR A 12 -2.98 2.25 -14.72
N ARG A 13 -2.58 0.98 -14.71
CA ARG A 13 -1.27 0.54 -15.21
C ARG A 13 -0.94 1.06 -16.62
N LEU A 14 -1.94 1.12 -17.50
CA LEU A 14 -1.76 1.50 -18.91
C LEU A 14 -1.36 2.97 -19.07
N ASP A 15 -1.82 3.83 -18.17
CA ASP A 15 -1.51 5.27 -18.18
C ASP A 15 -0.02 5.56 -17.93
N TYR A 16 0.69 4.64 -17.27
CA TYR A 16 2.14 4.71 -17.08
C TYR A 16 2.95 4.21 -18.29
N GLY A 17 2.32 3.43 -19.17
CA GLY A 17 2.96 2.84 -20.36
C GLY A 17 4.27 2.10 -20.04
N SER A 18 5.29 2.31 -20.87
CA SER A 18 6.61 1.69 -20.71
C SER A 18 7.37 2.15 -19.47
N SER A 19 7.00 3.28 -18.88
CA SER A 19 7.67 3.86 -17.71
C SER A 19 7.26 3.20 -16.39
N PHE A 20 6.23 2.34 -16.41
CA PHE A 20 5.70 1.70 -15.20
C PHE A 20 6.79 1.01 -14.34
N PRO A 21 7.69 0.18 -14.89
CA PRO A 21 8.75 -0.44 -14.10
C PRO A 21 9.67 0.58 -13.43
N ASP A 22 10.04 1.66 -14.12
CA ASP A 22 10.92 2.70 -13.58
C ASP A 22 10.24 3.48 -12.46
N VAL A 23 8.95 3.79 -12.62
CA VAL A 23 8.14 4.47 -11.61
C VAL A 23 8.01 3.62 -10.34
N VAL A 24 7.71 2.32 -10.47
CA VAL A 24 7.65 1.40 -9.33
C VAL A 24 9.00 1.34 -8.60
N ARG A 25 10.12 1.23 -9.34
CA ARG A 25 11.46 1.20 -8.73
C ARG A 25 11.78 2.49 -7.98
N GLY A 26 11.56 3.64 -8.62
CA GLY A 26 11.80 4.95 -8.00
C GLY A 26 10.98 5.13 -6.72
N LEU A 27 9.73 4.69 -6.74
CA LEU A 27 8.83 4.80 -5.59
C LEU A 27 9.24 3.89 -4.42
N VAL A 28 9.58 2.64 -4.69
CA VAL A 28 10.07 1.72 -3.65
C VAL A 28 11.36 2.24 -3.02
N HIS A 29 12.27 2.80 -3.81
CA HIS A 29 13.48 3.45 -3.28
C HIS A 29 13.17 4.69 -2.43
N ALA A 30 12.21 5.51 -2.86
CA ALA A 30 11.79 6.68 -2.08
C ALA A 30 11.22 6.27 -0.72
N LEU A 31 10.37 5.24 -0.68
CA LEU A 31 9.84 4.67 0.57
C LEU A 31 10.96 4.20 1.50
N GLU A 32 11.86 3.37 0.97
CA GLU A 32 12.97 2.80 1.75
C GLU A 32 13.90 3.89 2.31
N SER A 33 14.16 4.94 1.53
CA SER A 33 14.89 6.13 1.98
C SER A 33 14.15 6.85 3.11
N LEU A 34 12.86 7.11 2.96
CA LEU A 34 12.06 7.79 4.01
C LEU A 34 12.02 6.98 5.31
N SER A 35 11.88 5.66 5.24
CA SER A 35 11.91 4.77 6.41
C SER A 35 13.28 4.75 7.12
N SER A 36 14.37 4.97 6.38
CA SER A 36 15.73 4.97 6.92
C SER A 36 16.13 6.31 7.57
N ASN A 37 15.52 7.42 7.14
CA ASN A 37 15.91 8.79 7.53
C ASN A 37 15.27 9.29 8.85
N ASN A 38 14.79 8.38 9.70
CA ASN A 38 14.08 8.75 10.93
C ASN A 38 14.95 9.37 12.05
N SER A 39 16.26 9.54 11.83
CA SER A 39 17.18 10.00 12.88
C SER A 39 17.79 11.40 12.69
N SER A 40 17.58 12.10 11.57
CA SER A 40 18.40 13.29 11.25
C SER A 40 17.68 14.55 10.75
N LEU A 41 16.34 14.60 10.73
CA LEU A 41 15.60 15.76 10.21
C LEU A 41 14.81 16.47 11.33
N PRO A 42 14.85 17.82 11.43
CA PRO A 42 14.13 18.56 12.46
C PRO A 42 12.63 18.26 12.43
N SER A 43 12.06 18.00 13.62
CA SER A 43 10.69 17.53 13.90
C SER A 43 9.56 18.52 13.53
N ASN A 44 9.84 19.55 12.74
CA ASN A 44 9.00 20.73 12.57
C ASN A 44 8.26 20.75 11.23
N PHE A 45 8.43 19.72 10.41
CA PHE A 45 7.95 19.72 9.03
C PHE A 45 6.59 19.01 8.96
N LYS A 46 5.50 19.76 9.17
CA LYS A 46 4.11 19.30 8.92
C LYS A 46 3.92 18.75 7.48
N GLN A 47 4.83 19.07 6.56
CA GLN A 47 4.84 18.53 5.21
C GLN A 47 5.40 17.10 5.13
N LYS A 48 6.22 16.64 6.10
CA LYS A 48 6.77 15.27 6.11
C LYS A 48 5.65 14.23 6.27
N ASP A 49 4.75 14.42 7.24
CA ASP A 49 3.66 13.47 7.48
C ASP A 49 2.70 13.38 6.29
N ASN A 50 2.43 14.51 5.64
CA ASN A 50 1.59 14.55 4.44
C ASN A 50 2.28 13.89 3.24
N LEU A 51 3.59 14.12 3.08
CA LEU A 51 4.40 13.48 2.04
C LEU A 51 4.45 11.97 2.24
N GLU A 52 4.67 11.51 3.48
CA GLU A 52 4.71 10.09 3.81
C GLU A 52 3.37 9.40 3.53
N LYS A 53 2.25 10.04 3.90
CA LYS A 53 0.91 9.56 3.56
C LYS A 53 0.70 9.48 2.05
N GLN A 54 1.00 10.55 1.32
CA GLN A 54 0.86 10.57 -0.15
C GLN A 54 1.72 9.51 -0.82
N LEU A 55 2.97 9.34 -0.38
CA LEU A 55 3.87 8.33 -0.91
C LEU A 55 3.37 6.93 -0.61
N THR A 56 2.83 6.71 0.59
CA THR A 56 2.20 5.45 0.98
C THR A 56 1.02 5.09 0.07
N PHE A 57 0.08 6.01 -0.14
CA PHE A 57 -1.06 5.77 -1.02
C PHE A 57 -0.63 5.50 -2.46
N THR A 58 0.30 6.30 -2.96
CA THR A 58 0.83 6.15 -4.31
C THR A 58 1.52 4.80 -4.48
N ALA A 59 2.24 4.35 -3.45
CA ALA A 59 2.92 3.05 -3.44
C ALA A 59 1.95 1.88 -3.42
N LEU A 60 0.95 1.90 -2.54
CA LEU A 60 -0.09 0.87 -2.51
C LEU A 60 -0.84 0.79 -3.85
N HIS A 61 -1.18 1.95 -4.44
CA HIS A 61 -1.84 2.02 -5.74
C HIS A 61 -1.00 1.38 -6.85
N LEU A 62 0.27 1.77 -6.97
CA LEU A 62 1.18 1.25 -7.99
C LEU A 62 1.54 -0.22 -7.80
N LEU A 63 1.78 -0.64 -6.56
CA LEU A 63 2.06 -2.04 -6.24
C LEU A 63 0.84 -2.93 -6.53
N GLY A 64 -0.38 -2.42 -6.35
CA GLY A 64 -1.62 -3.09 -6.74
C GLY A 64 -1.74 -3.36 -8.24
N PHE A 65 -0.97 -2.68 -9.08
CA PHE A 65 -0.94 -2.89 -10.53
C PHE A 65 0.14 -3.85 -11.02
N VAL A 66 1.07 -4.28 -10.17
CA VAL A 66 2.10 -5.21 -10.61
C VAL A 66 1.46 -6.55 -11.00
N LEU A 67 1.90 -7.11 -12.13
CA LEU A 67 1.37 -8.37 -12.66
C LEU A 67 2.46 -9.45 -12.67
N PRO A 68 2.08 -10.74 -12.53
CA PRO A 68 3.03 -11.86 -12.67
C PRO A 68 3.75 -11.91 -14.02
N ASN A 69 3.15 -11.33 -15.05
CA ASN A 69 3.67 -11.28 -16.42
C ASN A 69 4.41 -9.97 -16.73
N ASP A 70 4.67 -9.13 -15.72
CA ASP A 70 5.49 -7.94 -15.88
C ASP A 70 6.93 -8.27 -16.26
N ASP A 71 7.62 -7.23 -16.72
CA ASP A 71 9.03 -7.27 -17.11
C ASP A 71 9.88 -8.04 -16.07
N PRO A 72 10.71 -9.01 -16.51
CA PRO A 72 11.55 -9.79 -15.63
C PRO A 72 12.43 -8.96 -14.69
N SER A 73 12.95 -7.82 -15.13
CA SER A 73 13.80 -6.96 -14.30
C SER A 73 13.03 -6.31 -13.15
N LEU A 74 11.75 -5.97 -13.37
CA LEU A 74 10.87 -5.44 -12.34
C LEU A 74 10.60 -6.51 -11.27
N LYS A 75 10.29 -7.74 -11.70
CA LYS A 75 10.05 -8.86 -10.79
C LYS A 75 11.28 -9.15 -9.93
N ASP A 76 12.46 -9.18 -10.55
CA ASP A 76 13.72 -9.47 -9.85
C ASP A 76 14.08 -8.34 -8.87
N PHE A 77 13.75 -7.10 -9.20
CA PHE A 77 13.84 -5.97 -8.27
C PHE A 77 12.91 -6.13 -7.06
N LEU A 78 11.64 -6.48 -7.28
CA LEU A 78 10.67 -6.67 -6.20
C LEU A 78 11.06 -7.82 -5.27
N ILE A 79 11.63 -8.90 -5.81
CA ILE A 79 12.18 -10.01 -5.02
C ILE A 79 13.33 -9.52 -4.14
N LYS A 80 14.26 -8.72 -4.68
CA LYS A 80 15.36 -8.12 -3.92
C LYS A 80 14.85 -7.19 -2.80
N LYS A 81 13.69 -6.57 -2.99
CA LYS A 81 13.06 -5.66 -2.02
C LYS A 81 12.00 -6.34 -1.14
N ALA A 82 11.82 -7.65 -1.25
CA ALA A 82 10.72 -8.37 -0.60
C ALA A 82 10.73 -8.21 0.93
N SER A 83 11.89 -8.31 1.57
CA SER A 83 12.00 -8.14 3.04
C SER A 83 11.56 -6.74 3.47
N PHE A 84 12.03 -5.70 2.79
CA PHE A 84 11.61 -4.33 3.08
C PHE A 84 10.11 -4.13 2.87
N LEU A 85 9.57 -4.63 1.75
CA LEU A 85 8.15 -4.50 1.43
C LEU A 85 7.26 -5.26 2.43
N GLU A 86 7.68 -6.44 2.87
CA GLU A 86 7.01 -7.22 3.90
C GLU A 86 6.94 -6.43 5.23
N ASP A 87 8.07 -5.90 5.69
CA ASP A 87 8.14 -5.13 6.94
C ASP A 87 7.27 -3.86 6.86
N TRP A 88 7.37 -3.15 5.73
CA TRP A 88 6.59 -1.94 5.47
C TRP A 88 5.08 -2.21 5.43
N LEU A 89 4.63 -3.23 4.70
CA LEU A 89 3.21 -3.58 4.61
C LEU A 89 2.65 -4.12 5.93
N ASN A 90 3.44 -4.87 6.71
CA ASN A 90 3.07 -5.30 8.07
C ASN A 90 2.87 -4.11 9.01
N SER A 91 3.76 -3.10 8.94
CA SER A 91 3.63 -1.88 9.72
C SER A 91 2.35 -1.13 9.38
N LEU A 92 2.02 -1.01 8.09
CA LEU A 92 0.76 -0.41 7.64
C LEU A 92 -0.47 -1.19 8.10
N CYS A 93 -0.47 -2.52 7.98
CA CYS A 93 -1.55 -3.37 8.47
C CYS A 93 -1.80 -3.13 9.97
N SER A 94 -0.74 -3.09 10.78
CA SER A 94 -0.84 -2.82 12.21
C SER A 94 -1.38 -1.42 12.50
N SER A 95 -0.89 -0.42 11.77
CA SER A 95 -1.33 0.98 11.90
C SER A 95 -2.82 1.16 11.60
N PHE A 96 -3.30 0.58 10.50
CA PHE A 96 -4.72 0.68 10.12
C PHE A 96 -5.65 -0.04 11.10
N ASN A 97 -5.22 -1.17 11.67
CA ASN A 97 -6.00 -1.88 12.68
C ASN A 97 -6.11 -1.09 13.99
N ASN A 98 -5.04 -0.40 14.40
CA ASN A 98 -5.05 0.41 15.62
C ASN A 98 -5.90 1.69 15.48
N ALA A 99 -6.04 2.22 14.25
CA ALA A 99 -6.85 3.39 13.97
C ALA A 99 -8.37 3.12 14.10
N GLU A 100 -8.83 1.88 13.88
CA GLU A 100 -10.25 1.50 14.05
C GLU A 100 -10.71 1.51 15.52
N HIS A 101 -9.79 1.34 16.45
CA HIS A 101 -10.08 1.39 17.89
C HIS A 101 -10.00 2.82 18.47
N GLN A 102 -9.55 3.82 17.69
CA GLN A 102 -9.59 5.23 18.08
C GLN A 102 -10.74 5.95 17.38
N THR A 103 -11.94 5.82 17.93
CA THR A 103 -13.06 6.70 17.60
C THR A 103 -12.78 8.10 18.18
N LEU A 104 -12.05 8.94 17.43
CA LEU A 104 -12.01 10.38 17.68
C LEU A 104 -12.97 11.08 16.71
N PRO A 105 -13.83 11.99 17.19
CA PRO A 105 -14.81 12.67 16.36
C PRO A 105 -14.05 13.68 15.49
N THR A 106 -13.91 13.40 14.20
CA THR A 106 -13.41 14.40 13.25
C THR A 106 -14.60 14.96 12.50
N GLU A 107 -14.69 16.28 12.59
CA GLU A 107 -15.72 17.16 12.06
C GLU A 107 -16.07 16.86 10.60
N THR A 108 -17.38 16.73 10.39
CA THR A 108 -18.14 17.01 9.16
C THR A 108 -17.32 17.28 7.90
N ILE A 109 -17.16 16.25 7.08
CA ILE A 109 -17.13 16.41 5.62
C ILE A 109 -18.25 15.51 5.12
N ASN A 110 -19.23 16.09 4.44
CA ASN A 110 -20.47 15.42 4.04
C ASN A 110 -20.21 14.06 3.37
N ASP A 111 -20.64 12.99 4.05
CA ASP A 111 -20.77 11.64 3.51
C ASP A 111 -22.02 11.59 2.61
N GLU A 112 -21.93 12.12 1.38
CA GLU A 112 -22.91 11.83 0.32
C GLU A 112 -22.45 10.68 -0.60
N ASP A 113 -21.28 10.10 -0.33
CA ASP A 113 -20.82 8.88 -0.98
C ASP A 113 -20.29 7.97 0.13
N GLY A 114 -20.85 6.78 0.30
CA GLY A 114 -20.59 5.87 1.44
C GLY A 114 -19.15 5.28 1.52
N PHE A 115 -18.14 6.03 1.08
CA PHE A 115 -16.73 5.67 1.05
C PHE A 115 -16.00 6.20 2.30
N SER A 116 -15.90 5.36 3.33
CA SER A 116 -14.98 5.64 4.42
C SER A 116 -13.52 5.56 3.92
N PRO A 117 -12.67 6.56 4.22
CA PRO A 117 -11.27 6.56 3.80
C PRO A 117 -10.46 5.36 4.32
N ASN A 118 -10.90 4.72 5.42
CA ASN A 118 -10.30 3.50 5.94
C ASN A 118 -10.59 2.27 5.04
N VAL A 119 -11.81 2.16 4.52
CA VAL A 119 -12.22 1.07 3.62
C VAL A 119 -11.39 1.11 2.33
N THR A 120 -11.17 2.30 1.78
CA THR A 120 -10.33 2.50 0.59
C THR A 120 -8.86 2.15 0.87
N GLN A 121 -8.32 2.51 2.04
CA GLN A 121 -6.94 2.16 2.45
C GLN A 121 -6.74 0.65 2.55
N LYS A 122 -7.64 -0.07 3.22
CA LYS A 122 -7.58 -1.51 3.36
C LYS A 122 -7.71 -2.23 2.02
N ALA A 123 -8.57 -1.74 1.13
CA ALA A 123 -8.71 -2.28 -0.22
C ALA A 123 -7.41 -2.12 -1.03
N MET A 124 -6.77 -0.95 -0.98
CA MET A 124 -5.48 -0.71 -1.63
C MET A 124 -4.37 -1.59 -1.04
N LEU A 125 -4.33 -1.75 0.28
CA LEU A 125 -3.37 -2.63 0.96
C LEU A 125 -3.55 -4.09 0.54
N SER A 126 -4.79 -4.59 0.58
CA SER A 126 -5.13 -5.96 0.17
C SER A 126 -4.76 -6.21 -1.29
N SER A 127 -5.07 -5.26 -2.19
CA SER A 127 -4.71 -5.31 -3.59
C SER A 127 -3.20 -5.39 -3.80
N ALA A 128 -2.42 -4.53 -3.13
CA ALA A 128 -0.95 -4.52 -3.21
C ALA A 128 -0.34 -5.84 -2.72
N VAL A 129 -0.80 -6.36 -1.58
CA VAL A 129 -0.32 -7.65 -1.03
C VAL A 129 -0.64 -8.80 -1.98
N GLN A 130 -1.87 -8.84 -2.52
CA GLN A 130 -2.28 -9.90 -3.44
C GLN A 130 -1.48 -9.87 -4.75
N SER A 131 -1.28 -8.67 -5.30
CA SER A 131 -0.45 -8.43 -6.49
C SER A 131 0.98 -8.97 -6.29
N LEU A 132 1.63 -8.60 -5.19
CA LEU A 132 2.99 -9.06 -4.85
C LEU A 132 3.04 -10.57 -4.59
N LEU A 133 2.05 -11.13 -3.89
CA LEU A 133 1.93 -12.58 -3.68
C LEU A 133 1.89 -13.33 -5.01
N ASN A 134 1.11 -12.85 -5.98
CA ASN A 134 1.03 -13.47 -7.31
C ASN A 134 2.38 -13.42 -8.03
N VAL A 135 3.12 -12.31 -7.92
CA VAL A 135 4.48 -12.17 -8.48
C VAL A 135 5.44 -13.19 -7.88
N PHE A 136 5.49 -13.30 -6.55
CA PHE A 136 6.42 -14.20 -5.86
C PHE A 136 6.09 -15.67 -6.08
N THR A 137 4.80 -16.01 -6.13
CA THR A 137 4.32 -17.36 -6.46
C THR A 137 4.74 -17.74 -7.88
N SER A 138 4.58 -16.84 -8.86
CA SER A 138 4.96 -17.10 -10.26
C SER A 138 6.47 -17.34 -10.49
N ARG A 139 7.31 -16.86 -9.57
CA ARG A 139 8.78 -17.01 -9.60
C ARG A 139 9.28 -18.15 -8.71
N ASN A 140 8.37 -18.98 -8.19
CA ASN A 140 8.67 -20.09 -7.28
C ASN A 140 9.43 -19.65 -6.00
N GLN A 141 9.20 -18.41 -5.54
CA GLN A 141 9.79 -17.87 -4.31
C GLN A 141 8.94 -18.29 -3.10
N GLN A 142 8.89 -19.59 -2.81
CA GLN A 142 7.96 -20.18 -1.83
C GLN A 142 8.03 -19.53 -0.45
N THR A 143 9.23 -19.29 0.07
CA THR A 143 9.41 -18.65 1.40
C THR A 143 8.87 -17.22 1.43
N ILE A 144 9.11 -16.43 0.38
CA ILE A 144 8.60 -15.06 0.28
C ILE A 144 7.08 -15.09 0.09
N ALA A 145 6.57 -15.96 -0.77
CA ALA A 145 5.14 -16.10 -1.01
C ALA A 145 4.38 -16.47 0.27
N GLN A 146 4.90 -17.39 1.08
CA GLN A 146 4.29 -17.75 2.38
C GLN A 146 4.17 -16.57 3.35
N LYS A 147 5.19 -15.71 3.42
CA LYS A 147 5.18 -14.49 4.25
C LYS A 147 4.08 -13.52 3.80
N PHE A 148 3.95 -13.31 2.49
CA PHE A 148 2.90 -12.46 1.92
C PHE A 148 1.50 -13.09 2.02
N GLU A 149 1.39 -14.41 1.99
CA GLU A 149 0.14 -15.13 2.24
C GLU A 149 -0.30 -15.02 3.70
N GLN A 150 0.63 -15.09 4.66
CA GLN A 150 0.31 -14.84 6.06
C GLN A 150 -0.18 -13.40 6.26
N LEU A 151 0.47 -12.42 5.61
CA LEU A 151 0.07 -11.02 5.64
C LEU A 151 -1.33 -10.81 5.04
N SER A 152 -1.67 -11.46 3.92
CA SER A 152 -3.00 -11.33 3.30
C SER A 152 -4.11 -11.85 4.23
N ARG A 153 -3.87 -12.95 4.96
CA ARG A 153 -4.80 -13.48 5.97
C ARG A 153 -4.97 -12.53 7.15
N SER A 154 -3.89 -11.90 7.61
CA SER A 154 -3.95 -10.90 8.67
C SER A 154 -4.82 -9.70 8.29
N ILE A 155 -4.80 -9.28 7.02
CA ILE A 155 -5.66 -8.21 6.50
C ILE A 155 -7.13 -8.68 6.42
N ALA A 156 -7.37 -9.92 6.00
CA ALA A 156 -8.72 -10.47 5.82
C ALA A 156 -9.45 -10.82 7.13
N CYS A 157 -8.73 -11.27 8.18
CA CYS A 157 -9.33 -11.59 9.49
C CYS A 157 -9.95 -10.38 10.20
N VAL A 158 -9.55 -9.16 9.84
CA VAL A 158 -10.02 -7.93 10.48
C VAL A 158 -11.45 -7.56 10.04
N GLY A 159 -11.99 -8.18 8.98
CA GLY A 159 -13.39 -8.02 8.59
C GLY A 159 -14.39 -8.90 9.36
N LYS A 160 -13.94 -9.61 10.42
CA LYS A 160 -14.72 -10.65 11.10
C LYS A 160 -14.65 -10.54 12.63
N VAL A 161 -14.90 -9.35 13.16
CA VAL A 161 -15.13 -9.05 14.58
C VAL A 161 -16.22 -7.98 14.57
N ASP A 162 -17.47 -8.11 15.04
CA ASP A 162 -18.17 -9.02 15.94
C ASP A 162 -19.63 -9.19 15.47
N VAL A 163 -20.16 -10.42 15.39
CA VAL A 163 -21.54 -10.71 15.82
C VAL A 163 -21.50 -12.06 16.51
N VAL A 164 -20.99 -12.09 17.74
CA VAL A 164 -21.37 -13.14 18.70
C VAL A 164 -21.88 -12.47 19.96
N SER A 165 -23.15 -12.79 20.23
CA SER A 165 -23.84 -12.72 21.52
C SER A 165 -24.30 -11.36 22.04
N THR A 166 -25.59 -11.08 21.82
CA THR A 166 -26.49 -10.74 22.95
C THR A 166 -27.92 -11.22 22.64
N LEU A 167 -28.42 -12.16 23.44
CA LEU A 167 -29.65 -12.07 24.24
C LEU A 167 -30.31 -13.44 24.43
N HIS A 168 -30.18 -13.90 25.68
CA HIS A 168 -31.13 -14.61 26.54
C HIS A 168 -32.03 -15.71 25.97
#